data_AF-A0A7R9HCR0-F1
#
_entry.id   AF-A0A7R9HCR0-F1
#
_cell.length_a   1.000
_cell.length_b   1.000
_cell.length_c   1.000
_cell.angle_alpha   90.00
_cell.angle_beta   90.00
_cell.angle_gamma   90.00
#
_symmetry.space_group_name_H-M   'P 1'
#
loop_
_entity.id
_entity.type
_entity.pdbx_description
1 polymer ?
#
loop_
_entity_poly.entity_id
_entity_poly.type
_entity_poly.pdbx_seq_one_letter_code
_entity_poly.pdbx_strand_id
1 'polypeptide(L)'
;VKVYPLWLCPFNLPPDPGMVHPTGDKAEIFVDIGVYGVPKQPYDALNTVRRLEHFVEEVKGFQMMYADSYRTKEEYRAMFDHRLYDKMRQQLNCVDAFPDVYEKVNKYSRAK
;
A
#
# COMPACT_ATOMS: atom_id res chain seq x y z
N VAL A 1 -0.20 -10.38 -19.97
CA VAL A 1 0.52 -9.20 -20.50
C VAL A 1 2.01 -9.46 -20.37
N LYS A 2 2.83 -9.15 -21.39
CA LYS A 2 4.30 -9.15 -21.25
C LYS A 2 4.73 -7.74 -20.84
N VAL A 3 5.32 -7.59 -19.65
CA VAL A 3 5.78 -6.29 -19.14
C VAL A 3 7.27 -6.35 -18.92
N TYR A 4 8.00 -5.45 -19.56
CA TYR A 4 9.44 -5.26 -19.41
C TYR A 4 9.78 -3.82 -19.82
N PRO A 5 10.70 -3.14 -19.12
CA PRO A 5 11.44 -3.57 -17.94
C PRO A 5 10.59 -3.60 -16.65
N LEU A 6 11.08 -4.31 -15.63
CA LEU A 6 10.58 -4.22 -14.25
C LEU A 6 11.53 -3.36 -13.42
N TRP A 7 10.98 -2.51 -12.57
CA TRP A 7 11.76 -1.83 -11.54
C TRP A 7 11.88 -2.75 -10.33
N LEU A 8 13.11 -2.98 -9.86
CA LEU A 8 13.39 -3.73 -8.63
C LEU A 8 14.24 -2.87 -7.71
N CYS A 9 13.74 -2.61 -6.49
CA CYS A 9 14.45 -1.83 -5.49
C CYS A 9 14.50 -2.61 -4.16
N PRO A 10 15.58 -3.35 -3.90
CA PRO A 10 15.81 -3.97 -2.60
C PRO A 10 16.01 -2.87 -1.54
N PHE A 11 15.36 -3.03 -0.39
CA PHE A 11 15.57 -2.14 0.76
C PHE A 11 15.53 -2.92 2.07
N ASN A 12 16.26 -2.42 3.07
CA ASN A 12 16.25 -2.94 4.42
C ASN A 12 15.27 -2.12 5.27
N LEU A 13 14.27 -2.78 5.86
CA LEU A 13 13.28 -2.14 6.71
C LEU A 13 13.64 -2.40 8.18
N PRO A 14 14.12 -1.40 8.95
CA PRO A 14 14.31 -1.53 10.38
C PRO A 14 12.97 -1.59 11.14
N PRO A 15 12.93 -2.15 12.37
CA PRO A 15 11.73 -2.22 13.20
C PRO A 15 11.46 -0.89 13.93
N ASP A 16 11.52 0.22 13.18
CA ASP A 16 11.25 1.56 13.71
C ASP A 16 9.73 1.85 13.69
N PRO A 17 9.19 2.61 14.65
CA PRO A 17 7.76 2.93 14.68
C PRO A 17 7.29 3.66 13.41
N GLY A 18 6.25 3.14 12.76
CA GLY A 18 5.69 3.72 11.55
C GLY A 18 4.58 2.85 10.95
N MET A 19 3.91 3.34 9.91
CA MET A 19 2.88 2.56 9.21
C MET A 19 3.45 1.34 8.49
N VAL A 20 4.58 1.52 7.82
CA VAL A 20 5.35 0.42 7.23
C VAL A 20 6.28 -0.11 8.31
N HIS A 21 6.05 -1.35 8.74
CA HIS A 21 6.76 -1.98 9.85
C HIS A 21 6.98 -3.47 9.53
N PRO A 22 8.15 -4.06 9.85
CA PRO A 22 8.39 -5.49 9.65
C PRO A 22 7.38 -6.35 10.44
N THR A 23 7.27 -7.64 10.11
CA THR A 23 6.32 -8.52 10.79
C THR A 23 6.74 -8.77 12.25
N GLY A 24 8.04 -8.73 12.53
CA GLY A 24 8.60 -8.88 13.88
C GLY A 24 9.46 -7.70 14.33
N ASP A 25 10.26 -7.93 15.38
CA ASP A 25 11.08 -6.91 16.03
C ASP A 25 12.51 -6.81 15.46
N LYS A 26 12.71 -7.29 14.23
CA LYS A 26 14.01 -7.32 13.56
C LYS A 26 13.91 -6.69 12.19
N ALA A 27 15.05 -6.21 11.69
CA ALA A 27 15.12 -5.72 10.33
C ALA A 27 14.84 -6.85 9.32
N GLU A 28 14.04 -6.54 8.31
CA GLU A 28 13.67 -7.45 7.22
C GLU A 28 13.99 -6.80 5.87
N ILE A 29 14.45 -7.60 4.90
CA ILE A 29 14.73 -7.12 3.55
C ILE A 29 13.48 -7.32 2.69
N PHE A 30 13.07 -6.25 2.02
CA PHE A 30 11.98 -6.26 1.06
C PHE A 30 12.52 -5.87 -0.33
N VAL A 31 11.75 -6.20 -1.37
CA VAL A 31 11.99 -5.73 -2.73
C VAL A 31 10.74 -5.02 -3.20
N ASP A 32 10.87 -3.72 -3.48
CA ASP A 32 9.83 -2.97 -4.17
C ASP A 32 9.86 -3.30 -5.67
N ILE A 33 8.70 -3.68 -6.20
CA ILE A 33 8.53 -4.14 -7.58
C ILE A 33 7.60 -3.17 -8.31
N GLY A 34 8.18 -2.33 -9.16
CA GLY A 34 7.44 -1.44 -10.03
C GLY A 34 7.16 -2.09 -11.38
N VAL A 35 5.87 -2.26 -11.70
CA VAL A 35 5.39 -2.79 -12.98
C VAL A 35 4.72 -1.65 -13.75
N TYR A 36 5.36 -1.18 -14.83
CA TYR A 36 4.89 -0.03 -15.61
C TYR A 36 4.59 -0.42 -17.07
N GLY A 37 3.50 0.10 -17.62
CA GLY A 37 3.20 -0.02 -19.05
C GLY A 37 1.71 0.03 -19.36
N VAL A 38 1.41 0.23 -20.64
CA VAL A 38 0.04 0.17 -21.18
C VAL A 38 -0.16 -1.19 -21.85
N PRO A 39 -1.14 -2.01 -21.41
CA PRO A 39 -1.44 -3.28 -22.04
C PRO A 39 -1.77 -3.10 -23.54
N LYS A 40 -1.13 -3.89 -24.42
CA LYS A 40 -1.39 -3.90 -25.87
C LYS A 40 -2.51 -4.88 -26.29
N GLN A 41 -3.17 -5.48 -25.32
CA GLN A 41 -4.20 -6.51 -25.46
C GLN A 41 -5.29 -6.25 -24.42
N PRO A 42 -6.52 -6.76 -24.60
CA PRO A 42 -7.56 -6.63 -23.58
C PRO A 42 -7.03 -7.00 -22.19
N TYR A 43 -7.26 -6.12 -21.23
CA TYR A 43 -6.70 -6.23 -19.88
C TYR A 43 -7.72 -5.81 -18.84
N ASP A 44 -8.04 -6.73 -17.95
CA ASP A 44 -8.86 -6.45 -16.78
C ASP A 44 -7.99 -5.87 -15.67
N ALA A 45 -7.88 -4.54 -15.65
CA ALA A 45 -7.04 -3.83 -14.69
C ALA A 45 -7.52 -4.01 -13.26
N LEU A 46 -8.84 -3.95 -13.03
CA LEU A 46 -9.42 -4.01 -11.69
C LEU A 46 -9.14 -5.37 -11.03
N ASN A 47 -9.52 -6.47 -11.69
CA ASN A 47 -9.33 -7.80 -11.11
C ASN A 47 -7.86 -8.18 -11.04
N THR A 48 -7.02 -7.68 -11.95
CA THR A 48 -5.58 -7.93 -11.88
C THR A 48 -4.94 -7.21 -10.69
N VAL A 49 -5.27 -5.93 -10.46
CA VAL A 49 -4.75 -5.19 -9.30
C VAL A 49 -5.26 -5.81 -8.00
N ARG A 50 -6.53 -6.20 -7.90
CA ARG A 50 -7.05 -6.88 -6.70
C ARG A 50 -6.33 -8.20 -6.39
N ARG A 51 -5.97 -8.99 -7.41
CA ARG A 51 -5.16 -10.22 -7.21
C ARG A 51 -3.75 -9.91 -6.73
N LEU A 52 -3.11 -8.87 -7.26
CA LEU A 52 -1.79 -8.43 -6.83
C LEU A 52 -1.83 -7.90 -5.40
N GLU A 53 -2.84 -7.08 -5.09
CA GLU A 53 -3.15 -6.63 -3.74
C GLU A 53 -3.24 -7.86 -2.82
N HIS A 54 -4.15 -8.81 -3.07
CA HIS A 54 -4.30 -9.99 -2.22
C HIS A 54 -2.98 -10.75 -2.00
N PHE A 55 -2.22 -11.03 -3.07
CA PHE A 55 -0.93 -11.70 -2.97
C PHE A 55 0.06 -10.95 -2.07
N VAL A 56 0.14 -9.61 -2.19
CA VAL A 56 1.02 -8.78 -1.36
C VAL A 56 0.68 -8.93 0.12
N GLU A 57 -0.59 -9.03 0.48
CA GLU A 57 -1.00 -9.29 1.86
C GLU A 57 -0.66 -10.71 2.34
N GLU A 58 -0.88 -11.73 1.50
CA GLU A 58 -0.54 -13.12 1.84
C GLU A 58 0.94 -13.29 2.19
N VAL A 59 1.82 -12.53 1.51
CA VAL A 59 3.27 -12.54 1.77
C VAL A 59 3.72 -11.51 2.79
N LYS A 60 2.78 -10.84 3.50
CA LYS A 60 3.05 -9.80 4.49
C LYS A 60 3.87 -8.62 3.94
N GLY A 61 3.67 -8.31 2.66
CA GLY A 61 4.23 -7.16 1.99
C GLY A 61 3.35 -5.92 2.10
N PHE A 62 3.80 -4.85 1.45
CA PHE A 62 3.12 -3.56 1.46
C PHE A 62 2.83 -3.09 0.05
N GLN A 63 1.67 -2.45 -0.13
CA GLN A 63 1.37 -1.66 -1.30
C GLN A 63 1.96 -0.26 -1.12
N MET A 64 2.69 0.22 -2.12
CA MET A 64 3.17 1.59 -2.12
C MET A 64 2.00 2.58 -2.30
N MET A 65 1.87 3.50 -1.35
CA MET A 65 0.74 4.44 -1.22
C MET A 65 0.66 5.52 -2.32
N TYR A 66 1.59 5.55 -3.28
CA TYR A 66 1.49 6.43 -4.44
C TYR A 66 0.53 5.87 -5.51
N ALA A 67 0.24 4.57 -5.49
CA ALA A 67 -0.62 3.90 -6.45
C ALA A 67 -2.08 3.86 -5.97
N ASP A 68 -3.02 3.86 -6.91
CA ASP A 68 -4.45 3.63 -6.62
C ASP A 68 -4.63 2.31 -5.85
N SER A 69 -5.29 2.36 -4.70
CA SER A 69 -5.76 1.16 -4.01
C SER A 69 -7.23 0.87 -4.34
N TYR A 70 -7.51 -0.40 -4.60
CA TYR A 70 -8.85 -0.96 -4.83
C TYR A 70 -9.33 -1.79 -3.63
N ARG A 71 -8.54 -1.81 -2.56
CA ARG A 71 -8.85 -2.45 -1.29
C ARG A 71 -9.96 -1.74 -0.53
N THR A 72 -10.65 -2.49 0.33
CA THR A 72 -11.49 -1.91 1.37
C THR A 72 -10.64 -1.24 2.46
N LYS A 73 -11.28 -0.46 3.33
CA LYS A 73 -10.58 0.21 4.43
C LYS A 73 -10.02 -0.79 5.42
N GLU A 74 -10.74 -1.89 5.63
CA GLU A 74 -10.37 -2.98 6.51
C GLU A 74 -9.14 -3.71 5.98
N GLU A 75 -9.16 -4.10 4.69
CA GLU A 75 -8.03 -4.76 4.01
C GLU A 75 -6.79 -3.84 3.97
N TYR A 76 -6.98 -2.53 3.79
CA TYR A 76 -5.89 -1.56 3.85
C TYR A 76 -5.31 -1.44 5.26
N ARG A 77 -6.17 -1.37 6.28
CA ARG A 77 -5.72 -1.25 7.68
C ARG A 77 -5.05 -2.50 8.21
N ALA A 78 -5.37 -3.67 7.67
CA ALA A 78 -4.67 -4.92 7.98
C ALA A 78 -3.23 -4.95 7.47
N MET A 79 -2.91 -4.19 6.41
CA MET A 79 -1.57 -4.17 5.80
C MET A 79 -0.53 -3.34 6.58
N PHE A 80 -0.96 -2.30 7.30
CA PHE A 80 -0.06 -1.33 7.94
C PHE A 80 -0.35 -1.16 9.44
N ASP A 81 0.69 -0.81 10.21
CA ASP A 81 0.51 -0.44 11.62
C ASP A 81 0.00 1.00 11.77
N HIS A 82 -1.31 1.14 11.95
CA HIS A 82 -1.97 2.44 12.09
C HIS A 82 -1.90 3.02 13.51
N ARG A 83 -1.36 2.30 14.50
CA ARG A 83 -1.46 2.72 15.92
C ARG A 83 -0.83 4.08 16.17
N LEU A 84 0.39 4.29 15.68
CA LEU A 84 1.08 5.57 15.82
C LEU A 84 0.39 6.68 15.02
N TYR A 85 -0.05 6.36 13.80
CA TYR A 85 -0.75 7.29 12.93
C TYR A 85 -2.06 7.80 13.55
N ASP A 86 -2.92 6.91 14.05
CA ASP A 86 -4.19 7.28 14.67
C ASP A 86 -3.96 8.11 15.94
N LYS A 87 -2.96 7.75 16.76
CA LYS A 87 -2.57 8.52 17.95
C LYS A 87 -2.17 9.95 17.58
N MET A 88 -1.31 10.12 16.57
CA MET A 88 -0.88 11.45 16.13
C MET A 88 -2.01 12.27 15.56
N ARG A 89 -2.95 11.64 14.83
CA ARG A 89 -4.12 12.36 14.31
C ARG A 89 -4.98 12.96 15.41
N GLN A 90 -5.19 12.22 16.50
CA GLN A 90 -5.92 12.73 17.65
C GLN A 90 -5.15 13.85 18.36
N GLN A 91 -3.87 13.64 18.66
CA GLN A 91 -3.06 14.61 19.42
C GLN A 91 -2.87 15.95 18.69
N LEU A 92 -2.82 15.91 17.35
CA LEU A 92 -2.61 17.09 16.51
C LEU A 92 -3.91 17.64 15.91
N ASN A 93 -5.09 17.21 16.40
CA ASN A 93 -6.40 17.64 15.91
C ASN A 93 -6.57 17.47 14.39
N CYS A 94 -5.97 16.41 13.83
CA CYS A 94 -5.99 16.13 12.40
C CYS A 94 -7.17 15.26 11.96
N VAL A 95 -7.95 14.72 12.91
CA VAL A 95 -9.08 13.81 12.62
C VAL A 95 -10.08 14.48 11.67
N ASP A 96 -10.46 15.72 11.96
CA ASP A 96 -11.42 16.49 11.15
C ASP A 96 -10.73 17.49 10.20
N ALA A 97 -9.45 17.80 10.45
CA ALA A 97 -8.72 18.78 9.63
C ALA A 97 -8.22 18.20 8.29
N PHE A 98 -7.95 16.89 8.23
CA PHE A 98 -7.41 16.23 7.04
C PHE A 98 -8.09 14.89 6.77
N PRO A 99 -8.28 14.51 5.48
CA PRO A 99 -8.71 13.16 5.12
C PRO A 99 -7.79 12.09 5.71
N ASP A 100 -8.34 10.90 5.90
CA ASP A 100 -7.53 9.73 6.23
C ASP A 100 -6.57 9.38 5.08
N VAL A 101 -5.41 8.79 5.38
CA VAL A 101 -4.48 8.32 4.33
C VAL A 101 -5.16 7.33 3.39
N TYR A 102 -6.01 6.43 3.92
CA TYR A 102 -6.82 5.54 3.09
C TYR A 102 -7.69 6.31 2.09
N GLU A 103 -8.31 7.41 2.52
CA GLU A 103 -9.18 8.22 1.66
C GLU A 103 -8.39 8.94 0.56
N LYS A 104 -7.11 9.23 0.78
CA LYS A 104 -6.22 9.80 -0.24
C LYS A 104 -5.79 8.79 -1.29
N VAL A 105 -5.61 7.52 -0.94
CA VAL A 105 -5.05 6.51 -1.85
C VAL A 105 -6.12 5.66 -2.51
N ASN A 106 -7.27 5.48 -1.85
CA ASN A 106 -8.38 4.71 -2.39
C ASN A 106 -8.98 5.39 -3.62
N LYS A 107 -9.13 4.63 -4.69
CA LYS A 107 -9.63 5.15 -5.97
C LYS A 107 -11.06 5.70 -5.86
N TYR A 108 -11.92 5.01 -5.12
CA TYR A 108 -13.34 5.38 -5.00
C TYR A 108 -13.54 6.60 -4.11
N SER A 109 -12.70 6.77 -3.09
CA SER A 109 -12.73 7.97 -2.23
C SER A 109 -12.34 9.25 -2.99
N ARG A 110 -11.42 9.16 -3.96
CA ARG A 110 -10.99 10.28 -4.82
C ARG A 110 -11.92 10.60 -5.98
N ALA A 111 -12.91 9.76 -6.28
CA ALA A 111 -13.82 9.95 -7.40
C ALA A 111 -15.02 10.86 -7.06
N LYS A 112 -15.01 11.50 -5.89
CA LYS A 112 -16.04 12.44 -5.42
C LYS A 112 -15.67 13.87 -5.72
#